data_AF-A0A0L0FKC1-F1
#
_entry.id   AF-A0A0L0FKC1-F1
#
_cell.length_a   1.000
_cell.length_b   1.000
_cell.length_c   1.000
_cell.angle_alpha   90.00
_cell.angle_beta   90.00
_cell.angle_gamma   90.00
#
_symmetry.space_group_name_H-M   'P 1'
#
loop_
_entity.id
_entity.type
_entity.pdbx_description
1 polymer ?
#
loop_
_entity_poly.entity_id
_entity_poly.type
_entity_poly.pdbx_seq_one_letter_code
_entity_poly.pdbx_strand_id
1 'polypeptide(L)'
;MAALESAGGAHGNGLSLTNAFNSTLSNVFALQDHAPNFWGLEIDTTKNDTLFKRPPNGTDAFLTSCAFNTGVFILGALAFCCIRQKFPDIYQPRCTKQVPLQQRPQAPPKGWFRWIQTVYYITEEDIYQSAGLDAVMFLRIIWLGMAIFGTFTVYGVLVLIPMNAWGSGEGEGIEKLSMSNISADIDRKIVYFHALGIYLFSFCVFWYCQKTYVWYIQMRQRFLRGTQPNLYSVMVRNLPKHLQSSTALANEMEDIFPG
;
A
#
# COMPACT_ATOMS: atom_id res chain seq x y z
N MET A 1 -79.82 -15.98 5.36
CA MET A 1 -80.97 -15.06 5.13
C MET A 1 -80.38 -13.66 5.13
N ALA A 2 -80.02 -13.12 3.96
CA ALA A 2 -80.86 -12.21 3.15
C ALA A 2 -81.20 -10.93 3.94
N ALA A 3 -80.95 -9.69 3.51
CA ALA A 3 -80.44 -9.03 2.30
C ALA A 3 -80.14 -7.56 2.74
N LEU A 4 -79.30 -6.70 2.13
CA LEU A 4 -79.37 -5.93 0.86
C LEU A 4 -78.14 -4.96 0.93
N GLU A 5 -77.22 -4.91 -0.03
CA GLU A 5 -77.19 -4.06 -1.24
C GLU A 5 -77.31 -2.53 -1.01
N SER A 6 -76.22 -1.77 -1.28
CA SER A 6 -76.24 -0.46 -1.99
C SER A 6 -74.88 0.27 -1.94
N ALA A 7 -74.19 0.27 -3.09
CA ALA A 7 -73.52 1.38 -3.78
C ALA A 7 -72.76 2.52 -3.03
N GLY A 8 -71.51 2.74 -3.47
CA GLY A 8 -71.16 3.99 -4.15
C GLY A 8 -70.27 5.02 -3.44
N GLY A 9 -69.03 5.17 -3.94
CA GLY A 9 -68.41 6.49 -4.14
C GLY A 9 -67.41 6.99 -3.08
N ALA A 10 -66.11 6.90 -3.39
CA ALA A 10 -65.09 7.87 -2.95
C ALA A 10 -63.74 7.62 -3.67
N HIS A 11 -63.69 7.86 -4.99
CA HIS A 11 -62.44 7.96 -5.74
C HIS A 11 -62.32 9.38 -6.26
N GLY A 12 -61.45 10.19 -5.65
CA GLY A 12 -61.19 11.56 -6.09
C GLY A 12 -61.05 12.52 -4.93
N ASN A 13 -59.85 12.58 -4.33
CA ASN A 13 -59.38 13.70 -3.52
C ASN A 13 -57.84 13.71 -3.31
N GLY A 14 -57.10 12.70 -3.80
CA GLY A 14 -55.63 12.66 -3.67
C GLY A 14 -54.84 13.43 -4.74
N LEU A 15 -55.48 13.80 -5.86
CA LEU A 15 -54.81 14.43 -7.02
C LEU A 15 -54.82 15.97 -7.00
N SER A 16 -55.63 16.62 -6.17
CA SER A 16 -55.70 18.10 -6.14
C SER A 16 -54.58 18.72 -5.30
N LEU A 17 -54.18 18.07 -4.20
CA LEU A 17 -53.14 18.58 -3.30
C LEU A 17 -51.72 18.45 -3.91
N THR A 18 -51.44 17.37 -4.62
CA THR A 18 -50.16 17.18 -5.32
C THR A 18 -50.00 18.16 -6.48
N ASN A 19 -51.08 18.46 -7.20
CA ASN A 19 -51.06 19.41 -8.30
C ASN A 19 -50.96 20.86 -7.79
N ALA A 20 -51.61 21.20 -6.68
CA ALA A 20 -51.49 22.51 -6.05
C ALA A 20 -50.09 22.76 -5.46
N PHE A 21 -49.44 21.71 -4.93
CA PHE A 21 -48.07 21.78 -4.40
C PHE A 21 -47.04 21.91 -5.53
N ASN A 22 -47.20 21.17 -6.63
CA ASN A 22 -46.32 21.29 -7.79
C ASN A 22 -46.48 22.63 -8.52
N SER A 23 -47.70 23.20 -8.59
CA SER A 23 -47.91 24.53 -9.18
C SER A 23 -47.38 25.67 -8.31
N THR A 24 -47.43 25.52 -6.98
CA THR A 24 -46.83 26.52 -6.08
C THR A 24 -45.32 26.45 -6.10
N LEU A 25 -44.72 25.25 -6.18
CA LEU A 25 -43.28 25.09 -6.36
C LEU A 25 -42.80 25.60 -7.73
N SER A 26 -43.52 25.33 -8.83
CA SER A 26 -43.16 25.88 -10.14
C SER A 26 -43.23 27.41 -10.16
N ASN A 27 -44.20 28.00 -9.47
CA ASN A 27 -44.33 29.45 -9.37
C ASN A 27 -43.28 30.09 -8.46
N VAL A 28 -42.86 29.39 -7.40
CA VAL A 28 -41.73 29.83 -6.54
C VAL A 28 -40.40 29.74 -7.31
N PHE A 29 -40.19 28.71 -8.11
CA PHE A 29 -39.01 28.62 -8.99
C PHE A 29 -39.05 29.62 -10.14
N ALA A 30 -40.23 29.92 -10.73
CA ALA A 30 -40.38 30.93 -11.77
C ALA A 30 -40.18 32.37 -11.27
N LEU A 31 -40.35 32.63 -9.97
CA LEU A 31 -40.05 33.94 -9.35
C LEU A 31 -38.57 34.11 -8.98
N GLN A 32 -37.77 33.05 -9.02
CA GLN A 32 -36.33 33.11 -8.75
C GLN A 32 -35.53 33.61 -9.98
N ASP A 33 -36.03 33.40 -11.20
CA ASP A 33 -35.36 33.79 -12.45
C ASP A 33 -35.53 35.27 -12.82
N HIS A 34 -36.41 36.00 -12.13
CA HIS A 34 -36.72 37.41 -12.40
C HIS A 34 -36.43 38.33 -11.20
N ALA A 35 -35.37 38.07 -10.45
CA ALA A 35 -34.87 39.05 -9.48
C ALA A 35 -34.09 40.17 -10.21
N PRO A 36 -34.61 41.40 -10.34
CA PRO A 36 -33.78 42.51 -10.78
C PRO A 36 -32.67 42.72 -9.74
N ASN A 37 -31.44 42.76 -10.22
CA ASN A 37 -30.22 43.20 -9.60
C ASN A 37 -30.40 44.46 -8.71
N PHE A 38 -30.81 44.26 -7.45
CA PHE A 38 -31.09 45.31 -6.47
C PHE A 38 -29.89 46.24 -6.18
N TRP A 39 -28.68 45.82 -6.51
CA TRP A 39 -27.43 46.58 -6.29
C TRP A 39 -26.72 47.04 -7.56
N GLY A 40 -27.29 46.89 -8.76
CA GLY A 40 -26.65 47.34 -10.00
C GLY A 40 -25.30 46.68 -10.32
N LEU A 41 -24.94 45.61 -9.61
CA LEU A 41 -23.79 44.78 -9.92
C LEU A 41 -24.25 43.66 -10.84
N GLU A 42 -23.91 43.79 -12.12
CA GLU A 42 -24.00 42.71 -13.10
C GLU A 42 -22.95 41.67 -12.71
N ILE A 43 -23.37 40.57 -12.08
CA ILE A 43 -22.48 39.45 -11.80
C ILE A 43 -22.18 38.82 -13.14
N ASP A 44 -21.05 39.20 -13.73
CA ASP A 44 -20.51 38.60 -14.94
C ASP A 44 -20.14 37.13 -14.64
N THR A 45 -21.10 36.23 -14.87
CA THR A 45 -20.94 34.79 -14.67
C THR A 45 -19.82 34.21 -15.55
N THR A 46 -19.45 34.88 -16.65
CA THR A 46 -18.35 34.43 -17.51
C THR A 46 -16.98 34.55 -16.83
N LYS A 47 -16.81 35.48 -15.89
CA LYS A 47 -15.61 35.55 -15.04
C LYS A 47 -15.59 34.47 -13.96
N ASN A 48 -16.75 34.05 -13.45
CA ASN A 48 -16.81 32.98 -12.46
C ASN A 48 -16.41 31.62 -13.05
N ASP A 49 -16.72 31.38 -14.33
CA ASP A 49 -16.30 30.16 -15.05
C ASP A 49 -14.77 30.10 -15.28
N THR A 50 -14.09 31.25 -15.34
CA THR A 50 -12.62 31.30 -15.43
C THR A 50 -11.92 31.28 -14.06
N LEU A 51 -12.61 31.73 -13.00
CA LEU A 51 -12.12 31.70 -11.61
C LEU A 51 -12.30 30.32 -10.96
N PHE A 52 -13.37 29.59 -11.28
CA PHE A 52 -13.49 28.15 -11.03
C PHE A 52 -12.85 27.38 -12.18
N LYS A 53 -11.54 27.53 -12.35
CA LYS A 53 -10.77 26.62 -13.19
C LYS A 53 -11.04 25.21 -12.67
N ARG A 54 -11.72 24.38 -13.49
CA ARG A 54 -12.03 22.97 -13.21
C ARG A 54 -10.83 22.37 -12.47
N PRO A 55 -11.01 21.70 -11.31
CA PRO A 55 -9.89 21.05 -10.65
C PRO A 55 -9.16 20.24 -11.71
N PRO A 56 -7.82 20.27 -11.74
CA PRO A 56 -7.07 19.53 -12.75
C PRO A 56 -7.67 18.14 -12.84
N ASN A 57 -8.07 17.73 -14.05
CA ASN A 57 -8.60 16.38 -14.29
C ASN A 57 -7.67 15.41 -13.54
N GLY A 58 -8.18 14.40 -12.83
CA GLY A 58 -7.34 13.60 -11.91
C GLY A 58 -6.02 13.12 -12.51
N THR A 59 -6.00 12.92 -13.84
CA THR A 59 -4.82 12.67 -14.67
C THR A 59 -3.70 13.72 -14.57
N ASP A 60 -4.02 15.02 -14.59
CA ASP A 60 -3.05 16.12 -14.54
C ASP A 60 -2.42 16.23 -13.14
N ALA A 61 -3.22 16.05 -12.09
CA ALA A 61 -2.74 16.00 -10.72
C ALA A 61 -1.81 14.78 -10.50
N PHE A 62 -2.19 13.63 -11.05
CA PHE A 62 -1.36 12.43 -11.05
C PHE A 62 -0.04 12.64 -11.80
N LEU A 63 -0.09 13.21 -13.01
CA LEU A 63 1.08 13.44 -13.86
C LEU A 63 2.05 14.43 -13.21
N THR A 64 1.53 15.51 -12.63
CA THR A 64 2.33 16.51 -11.90
C THR A 64 3.05 15.87 -10.72
N SER A 65 2.33 15.07 -9.93
CA SER A 65 2.89 14.35 -8.78
C SER A 65 3.94 13.32 -9.22
N CYS A 66 3.67 12.57 -10.29
CA CYS A 66 4.60 11.60 -10.85
C CYS A 66 5.90 12.26 -11.34
N ALA A 67 5.79 13.35 -12.09
CA ALA A 67 6.93 14.11 -12.59
C ALA A 67 7.77 14.70 -11.44
N PHE A 68 7.12 15.31 -10.45
CA PHE A 68 7.80 15.86 -9.28
C PHE A 68 8.55 14.79 -8.49
N ASN A 69 7.87 13.70 -8.11
CA ASN A 69 8.48 12.60 -7.35
C ASN A 69 9.64 11.93 -8.12
N THR A 70 9.48 11.76 -9.44
CA THR A 70 10.54 11.22 -10.30
C THR A 70 11.75 12.15 -10.34
N GLY A 71 11.52 13.46 -10.44
CA GLY A 71 12.59 14.46 -10.39
C GLY A 71 13.38 14.43 -9.08
N VAL A 72 12.68 14.38 -7.94
CA VAL A 72 13.30 14.24 -6.60
C VAL A 72 14.10 12.94 -6.49
N PHE A 73 13.56 11.83 -6.99
CA PHE A 73 14.26 10.54 -7.00
C PHE A 73 15.55 10.59 -7.83
N ILE A 74 15.51 11.15 -9.04
CA ILE A 74 16.69 11.27 -9.91
C ILE A 74 17.75 12.16 -9.25
N LEU A 75 17.35 13.30 -8.70
CA LEU A 75 18.27 14.21 -8.01
C LEU A 75 18.93 13.53 -6.81
N GLY A 76 18.14 12.83 -5.99
CA GLY A 76 18.64 12.07 -4.84
C GLY A 76 19.57 10.92 -5.25
N ALA A 77 19.23 10.18 -6.30
CA ALA A 77 20.05 9.09 -6.84
C ALA A 77 21.40 9.60 -7.38
N LEU A 78 21.40 10.73 -8.10
CA LEU A 78 22.64 11.37 -8.58
C LEU A 78 23.49 11.89 -7.42
N ALA A 79 22.87 12.55 -6.43
CA ALA A 79 23.56 12.99 -5.22
C ALA A 79 24.19 11.80 -4.49
N PHE A 80 23.46 10.71 -4.31
CA PHE A 80 23.97 9.47 -3.72
C PHE A 80 25.16 8.90 -4.50
N CYS A 81 25.06 8.79 -5.84
CA CYS A 81 26.13 8.30 -6.69
C CYS A 81 27.41 9.15 -6.56
N CYS A 82 27.28 10.47 -6.45
CA CYS A 82 28.39 11.40 -6.23
C CYS A 82 29.00 11.30 -4.83
N ILE A 83 28.17 11.37 -3.78
CA ILE A 83 28.61 11.43 -2.38
C ILE A 83 29.26 10.10 -1.99
N ARG A 84 28.68 8.97 -2.40
CA ARG A 84 29.23 7.64 -2.12
C ARG A 84 30.67 7.46 -2.63
N GLN A 85 30.99 8.04 -3.79
CA GLN A 85 32.35 7.97 -4.33
C GLN A 85 33.33 8.89 -3.60
N LYS A 86 32.86 10.05 -3.14
CA LYS A 86 33.68 11.03 -2.40
C LYS A 86 34.02 10.58 -0.98
N PHE A 87 33.10 9.89 -0.30
CA PHE A 87 33.24 9.52 1.12
C PHE A 87 33.10 8.00 1.36
N PRO A 88 34.04 7.17 0.87
CA PRO A 88 33.97 5.72 1.03
C PRO A 88 34.03 5.27 2.49
N ASP A 89 34.68 6.03 3.38
CA ASP A 89 34.79 5.68 4.80
C ASP A 89 33.43 5.69 5.53
N ILE A 90 32.50 6.55 5.08
CA ILE A 90 31.15 6.65 5.65
C ILE A 90 30.22 5.60 5.02
N TYR A 91 30.31 5.42 3.70
CA TYR A 91 29.38 4.58 2.94
C TYR A 91 29.80 3.11 2.81
N GLN A 92 31.06 2.79 3.11
CA GLN A 92 31.60 1.43 3.04
C GLN A 92 32.46 1.08 4.28
N PRO A 93 31.96 1.30 5.52
CA PRO A 93 32.75 1.13 6.74
C PRO A 93 33.31 -0.30 6.88
N ARG A 94 32.50 -1.30 6.49
CA ARG A 94 32.87 -2.73 6.53
C ARG A 94 33.93 -3.12 5.50
N CYS A 95 34.11 -2.33 4.43
CA CYS A 95 35.14 -2.54 3.41
C CYS A 95 36.42 -1.74 3.71
N THR A 96 36.37 -0.87 4.72
CA THR A 96 37.44 0.06 5.09
C THR A 96 38.27 -0.49 6.26
N LYS A 97 39.25 0.30 6.73
CA LYS A 97 40.22 -0.02 7.79
C LYS A 97 39.62 -0.50 9.12
N GLN A 98 38.32 -0.34 9.33
CA GLN A 98 37.61 -0.72 10.56
C GLN A 98 37.50 -2.25 10.74
N VAL A 99 37.65 -3.03 9.66
CA VAL A 99 37.60 -4.49 9.70
C VAL A 99 38.99 -5.07 9.35
N PRO A 100 39.47 -6.14 10.02
CA PRO A 100 40.71 -6.83 9.65
C PRO A 100 40.70 -7.26 8.17
N LEU A 101 41.84 -7.18 7.48
CA LEU A 101 41.93 -7.41 6.02
C LEU A 101 41.32 -8.75 5.58
N GLN A 102 41.46 -9.81 6.37
CA GLN A 102 40.93 -11.14 6.04
C GLN A 102 39.39 -11.22 6.10
N GLN A 103 38.72 -10.30 6.78
CA GLN A 103 37.27 -10.30 6.99
C GLN A 103 36.55 -9.23 6.14
N ARG A 104 37.28 -8.50 5.28
CA ARG A 104 36.68 -7.43 4.46
C ARG A 104 35.89 -8.01 3.29
N PRO A 105 34.60 -7.63 3.13
CA PRO A 105 33.88 -7.90 1.90
C PRO A 105 34.54 -7.20 0.71
N GLN A 106 34.37 -7.74 -0.49
CA GLN A 106 34.86 -7.08 -1.71
C GLN A 106 34.14 -5.76 -1.91
N ALA A 107 34.90 -4.67 -2.03
CA ALA A 107 34.34 -3.35 -2.29
C ALA A 107 33.72 -3.31 -3.71
N PRO A 108 32.52 -2.73 -3.88
CA PRO A 108 31.93 -2.55 -5.19
C PRO A 108 32.87 -1.77 -6.12
N PRO A 109 32.96 -2.13 -7.43
CA PRO A 109 33.86 -1.46 -8.35
C PRO A 109 33.59 0.05 -8.44
N LYS A 110 34.64 0.85 -8.62
CA LYS A 110 34.53 2.29 -8.83
C LYS A 110 33.70 2.57 -10.09
N GLY A 111 32.63 3.37 -9.95
CA GLY A 111 31.72 3.74 -11.02
C GLY A 111 30.39 4.25 -10.47
N TRP A 112 29.68 5.07 -11.26
CA TRP A 112 28.43 5.71 -10.82
C TRP A 112 27.30 4.69 -10.64
N PHE A 113 27.18 3.72 -11.55
CA PHE A 113 26.13 2.69 -11.52
C PHE A 113 26.64 1.25 -11.31
N ARG A 114 27.95 1.03 -11.22
CA ARG A 114 28.53 -0.33 -11.06
C ARG A 114 28.11 -1.04 -9.77
N TRP A 115 27.68 -0.27 -8.78
CA TRP A 115 27.16 -0.83 -7.55
C TRP A 115 25.83 -1.55 -7.71
N ILE A 116 24.99 -1.13 -8.67
CA ILE A 116 23.71 -1.80 -8.95
C ILE A 116 23.99 -3.22 -9.44
N GLN A 117 24.93 -3.34 -10.38
CA GLN A 117 25.40 -4.63 -10.87
C GLN A 117 25.93 -5.50 -9.72
N THR A 118 26.72 -4.92 -8.81
CA THR A 118 27.23 -5.66 -7.65
C THR A 118 26.09 -6.18 -6.79
N VAL A 119 25.10 -5.33 -6.46
CA VAL A 119 23.94 -5.73 -5.65
C VAL A 119 23.12 -6.82 -6.34
N TYR A 120 22.99 -6.78 -7.65
CA TYR A 120 22.24 -7.79 -8.41
C TYR A 120 22.88 -9.19 -8.35
N TYR A 121 24.22 -9.27 -8.27
CA TYR A 121 24.95 -10.54 -8.23
C TYR A 121 25.15 -11.10 -6.81
N ILE A 122 24.81 -10.36 -5.76
CA ILE A 122 24.92 -10.85 -4.38
C ILE A 122 23.89 -11.96 -4.16
N THR A 123 24.36 -13.11 -3.69
CA THR A 123 23.48 -14.25 -3.40
C THR A 123 22.90 -14.17 -1.99
N GLU A 124 21.79 -14.86 -1.73
CA GLU A 124 21.21 -14.93 -0.37
C GLU A 124 22.19 -15.54 0.65
N GLU A 125 23.06 -16.46 0.22
CA GLU A 125 24.09 -17.06 1.09
C GLU A 125 25.18 -16.04 1.47
N ASP A 126 25.59 -15.17 0.54
CA ASP A 126 26.55 -14.09 0.84
C ASP A 126 25.99 -13.12 1.89
N ILE A 127 24.69 -12.82 1.80
CA ILE A 127 23.98 -11.97 2.77
C ILE A 127 23.87 -12.68 4.12
N TYR A 128 23.55 -13.98 4.11
CA TYR A 128 23.48 -14.78 5.32
C TYR A 128 24.82 -14.77 6.07
N GLN A 129 25.94 -14.94 5.36
CA GLN A 129 27.28 -14.98 5.97
C GLN A 129 27.74 -13.60 6.46
N SER A 130 27.39 -12.52 5.75
CA SER A 130 27.88 -11.17 6.05
C SER A 130 27.00 -10.35 7.01
N ALA A 131 25.69 -10.61 7.02
CA ALA A 131 24.70 -9.83 7.76
C ALA A 131 23.79 -10.68 8.65
N GLY A 132 23.84 -12.01 8.55
CA GLY A 132 23.10 -12.93 9.38
C GLY A 132 21.67 -13.21 8.88
N LEU A 133 20.96 -14.06 9.63
CA LEU A 133 19.61 -14.52 9.27
C LEU A 133 18.59 -13.39 9.19
N ASP A 134 18.67 -12.40 10.08
CA ASP A 134 17.70 -11.31 10.17
C ASP A 134 17.72 -10.43 8.89
N ALA A 135 18.91 -10.08 8.41
CA ALA A 135 19.07 -9.30 7.18
C ALA A 135 18.52 -10.03 5.95
N VAL A 136 18.74 -11.35 5.87
CA VAL A 136 18.16 -12.18 4.80
C VAL A 136 16.64 -12.16 4.86
N MET A 137 16.05 -12.26 6.06
CA MET A 137 14.61 -12.21 6.24
C MET A 137 14.01 -10.87 5.87
N PHE A 138 14.65 -9.77 6.25
CA PHE A 138 14.23 -8.43 5.86
C PHE A 138 14.15 -8.28 4.34
N LEU A 139 15.20 -8.67 3.61
CA LEU A 139 15.21 -8.61 2.16
C LEU A 139 14.15 -9.53 1.55
N ARG A 140 13.99 -10.74 2.10
CA ARG A 140 13.02 -11.70 1.57
C ARG A 140 11.57 -11.25 1.75
N ILE A 141 11.25 -10.47 2.78
CA ILE A 141 9.93 -9.83 2.93
C ILE A 141 9.70 -8.80 1.82
N ILE A 142 10.72 -8.02 1.45
CA ILE A 142 10.63 -7.07 0.32
C ILE A 142 10.42 -7.83 -1.00
N TRP A 143 11.19 -8.89 -1.24
CA TRP A 143 11.02 -9.76 -2.41
C TRP A 143 9.64 -10.42 -2.46
N LEU A 144 9.13 -10.88 -1.31
CA LEU A 144 7.78 -11.45 -1.19
C LEU A 144 6.72 -10.42 -1.61
N GLY A 145 6.82 -9.19 -1.12
CA GLY A 145 5.94 -8.09 -1.53
C GLY A 145 6.02 -7.84 -3.03
N MET A 146 7.22 -7.71 -3.59
CA MET A 146 7.42 -7.51 -5.03
C MET A 146 6.86 -8.66 -5.86
N ALA A 147 7.01 -9.91 -5.43
CA ALA A 147 6.51 -11.08 -6.15
C ALA A 147 4.96 -11.14 -6.15
N ILE A 148 4.33 -10.87 -5.00
CA ILE A 148 2.87 -10.83 -4.86
C ILE A 148 2.29 -9.71 -5.71
N PHE A 149 2.75 -8.47 -5.51
CA PHE A 149 2.23 -7.32 -6.24
C PHE A 149 2.60 -7.38 -7.72
N GLY A 150 3.79 -7.86 -8.08
CA GLY A 150 4.22 -8.03 -9.47
C GLY A 150 3.34 -9.02 -10.23
N THR A 151 3.06 -10.18 -9.64
CA THR A 151 2.14 -11.18 -10.23
C THR A 151 0.73 -10.62 -10.38
N PHE A 152 0.22 -9.90 -9.36
CA PHE A 152 -1.12 -9.35 -9.42
C PHE A 152 -1.24 -8.12 -10.33
N THR A 153 -0.15 -7.37 -10.53
CA THR A 153 -0.10 -6.26 -11.49
C THR A 153 -0.37 -6.75 -12.90
N VAL A 154 0.14 -7.92 -13.28
CA VAL A 154 -0.17 -8.53 -14.59
C VAL A 154 -1.68 -8.77 -14.73
N TYR A 155 -2.33 -9.32 -13.70
CA TYR A 155 -3.79 -9.50 -13.69
C TYR A 155 -4.54 -8.15 -13.75
N GLY A 156 -4.09 -7.18 -12.96
CA GLY A 156 -4.66 -5.83 -12.94
C GLY A 156 -4.61 -5.17 -14.31
N VAL A 157 -3.46 -5.21 -14.98
CA VAL A 157 -3.25 -4.58 -16.29
C VAL A 157 -3.99 -5.31 -17.41
N LEU A 158 -3.99 -6.64 -17.41
CA LEU A 158 -4.57 -7.42 -18.50
C LEU A 158 -6.09 -7.63 -18.37
N VAL A 159 -6.63 -7.65 -17.15
CA VAL A 159 -8.03 -7.97 -16.89
C VAL A 159 -8.77 -6.77 -16.30
N LEU A 160 -8.30 -6.22 -15.17
CA LEU A 160 -9.08 -5.19 -14.45
C LEU A 160 -9.10 -3.86 -15.20
N ILE A 161 -7.98 -3.41 -15.77
CA ILE A 161 -7.92 -2.13 -16.51
C ILE A 161 -8.85 -2.15 -17.73
N PRO A 162 -8.80 -3.14 -18.65
CA PRO A 162 -9.72 -3.19 -19.78
C PRO A 162 -11.18 -3.29 -19.36
N MET A 163 -11.48 -4.07 -18.31
CA MET A 163 -12.84 -4.24 -17.81
C MET A 163 -13.39 -2.96 -17.18
N ASN A 164 -12.58 -2.21 -16.42
CA ASN A 164 -13.00 -0.92 -15.87
C ASN A 164 -13.21 0.12 -16.98
N ALA A 165 -12.34 0.12 -18.00
CA ALA A 165 -12.46 1.03 -19.14
C ALA A 165 -13.68 0.76 -20.01
N TRP A 166 -14.20 -0.48 -20.00
CA TRP A 166 -15.44 -0.86 -20.68
C TRP A 166 -16.71 -0.45 -19.92
N GLY A 167 -16.58 -0.11 -18.64
CA GLY A 167 -17.70 0.33 -17.81
C GLY A 167 -18.36 1.60 -18.35
N SER A 168 -19.68 1.69 -18.18
CA SER A 168 -20.53 2.76 -18.69
C SER A 168 -20.55 4.02 -17.81
N GLY A 169 -19.58 4.18 -16.91
CA GLY A 169 -19.48 5.35 -16.06
C GLY A 169 -19.05 6.61 -16.81
N GLU A 170 -19.21 7.75 -16.15
CA GLU A 170 -18.85 9.07 -16.68
C GLU A 170 -17.42 9.49 -16.30
N GLY A 171 -16.58 8.54 -15.86
CA GLY A 171 -15.21 8.84 -15.43
C GLY A 171 -14.33 9.28 -16.59
N GLU A 172 -13.59 10.37 -16.41
CA GLU A 172 -12.62 10.87 -17.40
C GLU A 172 -11.17 10.52 -17.01
N GLY A 173 -10.33 10.25 -18.01
CA GLY A 173 -8.91 9.98 -17.80
C GLY A 173 -8.62 8.77 -16.91
N ILE A 174 -7.87 8.96 -15.81
CA ILE A 174 -7.52 7.88 -14.88
C ILE A 174 -8.70 7.33 -14.09
N GLU A 175 -9.77 8.11 -13.90
CA GLU A 175 -10.97 7.68 -13.16
C GLU A 175 -11.73 6.60 -13.94
N LYS A 176 -11.63 6.64 -15.28
CA LYS A 176 -12.17 5.61 -16.17
C LYS A 176 -11.56 4.23 -15.92
N LEU A 177 -10.32 4.18 -15.42
CA LEU A 177 -9.61 2.93 -15.16
C LEU A 177 -9.91 2.35 -13.77
N SER A 178 -10.68 3.07 -12.95
CA SER A 178 -11.05 2.67 -11.60
C SER A 178 -12.41 1.95 -11.59
N MET A 179 -12.66 1.20 -10.51
CA MET A 179 -13.96 0.57 -10.26
C MET A 179 -15.10 1.59 -10.16
N SER A 180 -14.79 2.87 -9.86
CA SER A 180 -15.77 3.97 -9.86
C SER A 180 -16.42 4.21 -11.22
N ASN A 181 -15.81 3.75 -12.32
CA ASN A 181 -16.38 3.84 -13.67
C ASN A 181 -17.42 2.75 -13.97
N ILE A 182 -17.74 1.87 -13.02
CA ILE A 182 -18.70 0.78 -13.22
C ILE A 182 -20.07 1.21 -12.69
N SER A 183 -21.06 1.31 -13.57
CA SER A 183 -22.44 1.56 -13.14
C SER A 183 -23.05 0.27 -12.57
N ALA A 184 -23.68 0.37 -11.39
CA ALA A 184 -24.23 -0.81 -10.70
C ALA A 184 -25.41 -1.46 -11.44
N ASP A 185 -26.12 -0.68 -12.25
CA ASP A 185 -27.37 -1.07 -12.91
C ASP A 185 -27.13 -1.76 -14.27
N ILE A 186 -26.17 -1.26 -15.06
CA ILE A 186 -25.93 -1.72 -16.44
C ILE A 186 -24.83 -2.80 -16.46
N ASP A 187 -23.78 -2.63 -15.65
CA ASP A 187 -22.53 -3.40 -15.77
C ASP A 187 -22.28 -4.35 -14.61
N ARG A 188 -23.35 -4.90 -14.00
CA ARG A 188 -23.26 -5.84 -12.87
C ARG A 188 -22.31 -7.03 -13.13
N LYS A 189 -22.15 -7.44 -14.39
CA LYS A 189 -21.24 -8.55 -14.77
C LYS A 189 -19.76 -8.20 -14.59
N ILE A 190 -19.38 -6.94 -14.72
CA ILE A 190 -17.98 -6.48 -14.60
C ILE A 190 -17.48 -6.70 -13.16
N VAL A 191 -18.36 -6.53 -12.18
CA VAL A 191 -18.05 -6.73 -10.74
C VAL A 191 -17.60 -8.18 -10.44
N TYR A 192 -18.03 -9.17 -11.22
CA TYR A 192 -17.57 -10.56 -11.01
C TYR A 192 -16.07 -10.73 -11.28
N PHE A 193 -15.47 -9.96 -12.20
CA PHE A 193 -14.02 -10.00 -12.44
C PHE A 193 -13.22 -9.42 -11.27
N HIS A 194 -13.78 -8.44 -10.57
CA HIS A 194 -13.22 -7.91 -9.33
C HIS A 194 -13.32 -8.92 -8.19
N ALA A 195 -14.49 -9.56 -8.03
CA ALA A 195 -14.67 -10.62 -7.04
C ALA A 195 -13.71 -11.78 -7.28
N LEU A 196 -13.60 -12.25 -8.54
CA LEU A 196 -12.62 -13.26 -8.94
C LEU A 196 -11.18 -12.80 -8.64
N GLY A 197 -10.87 -11.54 -8.95
CA GLY A 197 -9.58 -10.93 -8.66
C GLY A 197 -9.20 -10.98 -7.19
N ILE A 198 -10.15 -10.75 -6.27
CA ILE A 198 -9.93 -10.87 -4.82
C ILE A 198 -9.58 -12.30 -4.44
N TYR A 199 -10.34 -13.30 -4.91
CA TYR A 199 -10.04 -14.71 -4.61
C TYR A 199 -8.69 -15.15 -5.18
N LEU A 200 -8.36 -14.73 -6.40
CA LEU A 200 -7.05 -14.99 -7.02
C LEU A 200 -5.92 -14.31 -6.26
N PHE A 201 -6.11 -13.05 -5.84
CA PHE A 201 -5.13 -12.32 -5.04
C PHE A 201 -4.91 -13.00 -3.69
N SER A 202 -5.97 -13.36 -2.97
CA SER A 202 -5.87 -14.09 -1.71
C SER A 202 -5.14 -15.41 -1.89
N PHE A 203 -5.49 -16.20 -2.90
CA PHE A 203 -4.79 -17.45 -3.20
C PHE A 203 -3.30 -17.22 -3.49
N CYS A 204 -2.98 -16.22 -4.32
CA CYS A 204 -1.60 -15.83 -4.64
C CYS A 204 -0.81 -15.47 -3.37
N VAL A 205 -1.37 -14.61 -2.52
CA VAL A 205 -0.79 -14.23 -1.23
C VAL A 205 -0.53 -15.46 -0.37
N PHE A 206 -1.56 -16.30 -0.14
CA PHE A 206 -1.41 -17.51 0.66
C PHE A 206 -0.33 -18.45 0.12
N TRP A 207 -0.28 -18.64 -1.21
CA TRP A 207 0.71 -19.49 -1.85
C TRP A 207 2.15 -18.96 -1.65
N TYR A 208 2.40 -17.68 -1.95
CA TYR A 208 3.72 -17.06 -1.77
C TYR A 208 4.14 -17.00 -0.29
N CYS A 209 3.21 -16.68 0.62
CA CYS A 209 3.45 -16.69 2.05
C CYS A 209 3.82 -18.10 2.54
N GLN A 210 3.07 -19.13 2.13
CA GLN A 210 3.35 -20.50 2.53
C GLN A 210 4.71 -20.98 2.01
N LYS A 211 5.05 -20.66 0.74
CA LYS A 211 6.36 -20.96 0.18
C LYS A 211 7.48 -20.30 0.96
N THR A 212 7.32 -19.02 1.29
CA THR A 212 8.30 -18.26 2.09
C THR A 212 8.41 -18.81 3.50
N TYR A 213 7.29 -19.21 4.11
CA TYR A 213 7.24 -19.75 5.46
C TYR A 213 7.97 -21.09 5.58
N VAL A 214 7.69 -22.04 4.67
CA VAL A 214 8.39 -23.34 4.63
C VAL A 214 9.90 -23.14 4.45
N TRP A 215 10.29 -22.24 3.55
CA TRP A 215 11.70 -21.89 3.35
C TRP A 215 12.32 -21.28 4.61
N TYR A 216 11.60 -20.40 5.32
CA TYR A 216 12.07 -19.78 6.55
C TYR A 216 12.34 -20.81 7.65
N ILE A 217 11.44 -21.80 7.82
CA ILE A 217 11.64 -22.86 8.81
C ILE A 217 12.96 -23.58 8.57
N GLN A 218 13.25 -23.94 7.31
CA GLN A 218 14.49 -24.63 6.94
C GLN A 218 15.72 -23.77 7.27
N MET A 219 15.67 -22.47 6.95
CA MET A 219 16.78 -21.56 7.20
C MET A 219 16.98 -21.29 8.70
N ARG A 220 15.90 -21.16 9.47
CA ARG A 220 15.96 -21.02 10.92
C ARG A 220 16.52 -22.28 11.59
N GLN A 221 16.12 -23.46 11.14
CA GLN A 221 16.71 -24.71 11.63
C GLN A 221 18.20 -24.79 11.32
N ARG A 222 18.63 -24.36 10.12
CA ARG A 222 20.06 -24.28 9.76
C ARG A 222 20.81 -23.30 10.66
N PHE A 223 20.22 -22.15 10.97
CA PHE A 223 20.79 -21.16 11.88
C PHE A 223 20.93 -21.69 13.32
N LEU A 224 19.90 -22.36 13.85
CA LEU A 224 19.90 -22.91 15.22
C LEU A 224 20.86 -24.09 15.41
N ARG A 225 21.23 -24.79 14.34
CA ARG A 225 22.29 -25.81 14.39
C ARG A 225 23.69 -25.21 14.54
N GLY A 226 23.86 -23.90 14.34
CA GLY A 226 25.14 -23.23 14.53
C GLY A 226 25.50 -23.12 16.01
N THR A 227 26.80 -23.23 16.32
CA THR A 227 27.32 -23.05 17.69
C THR A 227 27.44 -21.57 18.02
N GLN A 228 26.35 -20.95 18.50
CA GLN A 228 26.39 -19.61 19.08
C GLN A 228 26.60 -19.68 20.60
N PRO A 229 27.45 -18.82 21.19
CA PRO A 229 27.71 -18.82 22.65
C PRO A 229 26.44 -18.53 23.47
N ASN A 230 25.50 -17.78 22.89
CA ASN A 230 24.18 -17.46 23.44
C ASN A 230 23.21 -18.66 23.50
N LEU A 231 23.58 -19.84 22.97
CA LEU A 231 22.85 -21.09 23.18
C LEU A 231 23.21 -21.78 24.51
N TYR A 232 24.34 -21.39 25.13
CA TYR A 232 24.85 -21.98 26.38
C TYR A 232 24.68 -21.05 27.59
N SER A 233 24.10 -19.87 27.41
CA SER A 233 23.84 -18.92 28.48
C SER A 233 22.36 -18.81 28.78
N VAL A 234 22.01 -18.89 30.07
CA VAL A 234 20.63 -18.71 30.55
C VAL A 234 20.58 -17.45 31.39
N MET A 235 19.66 -16.55 31.07
CA MET A 235 19.40 -15.36 31.88
C MET A 235 18.39 -15.69 32.98
N VAL A 236 18.85 -15.72 34.22
CA VAL A 236 17.99 -15.85 35.39
C VAL A 236 17.50 -14.46 35.81
N ARG A 237 16.18 -14.31 35.99
CA ARG A 237 15.55 -13.04 36.43
C ARG A 237 14.81 -13.26 37.75
N ASN A 238 14.62 -12.18 38.51
CA ASN A 238 13.92 -12.17 39.80
C ASN A 238 14.58 -13.04 40.88
N LEU A 239 15.89 -12.84 41.07
CA LEU A 239 16.64 -13.57 42.08
C LEU A 239 16.31 -13.06 43.49
N PRO A 240 16.03 -13.95 44.47
CA PRO A 240 15.83 -13.58 45.87
C PRO A 240 17.02 -12.79 46.41
N LYS A 241 16.79 -11.81 47.31
CA LYS A 241 17.86 -10.93 47.84
C LYS A 241 19.07 -11.67 48.40
N HIS A 242 18.89 -12.86 48.97
CA HIS A 242 19.98 -13.67 49.53
C HIS A 242 20.85 -14.36 48.47
N LEU A 243 20.35 -14.50 47.23
CA LEU A 243 21.07 -15.13 46.10
C LEU A 243 21.65 -14.11 45.12
N GLN A 244 21.42 -12.81 45.31
CA GLN A 244 21.91 -11.75 44.42
C GLN A 244 23.43 -11.57 44.45
N SER A 245 24.13 -12.22 45.39
CA SER A 245 25.60 -12.27 45.40
C SER A 245 26.13 -13.32 44.42
N SER A 246 27.16 -12.96 43.66
CA SER A 246 27.83 -13.86 42.70
C SER A 246 28.26 -15.19 43.33
N THR A 247 28.81 -15.14 44.55
CA THR A 247 29.28 -16.34 45.27
C THR A 247 28.14 -17.22 45.78
N ALA A 248 27.05 -16.62 46.29
CA ALA A 248 25.88 -17.36 46.76
C ALA A 248 25.17 -18.05 45.59
N LEU A 249 25.02 -17.35 44.45
CA LEU A 249 24.45 -17.93 43.24
C LEU A 249 25.32 -19.05 42.67
N ALA A 250 26.65 -18.89 42.65
CA ALA A 250 27.55 -19.91 42.16
C ALA A 250 27.47 -21.20 42.99
N ASN A 251 27.51 -21.10 44.32
CA ASN A 251 27.42 -22.24 45.22
C ASN A 251 26.09 -22.99 45.07
N GLU A 252 24.98 -22.26 44.95
CA GLU A 252 23.65 -22.86 44.75
C GLU A 252 23.51 -23.50 43.37
N MET A 253 24.09 -22.89 42.32
CA MET A 253 24.09 -23.49 40.98
C MET A 253 24.95 -24.76 40.93
N GLU A 254 26.07 -24.80 41.65
CA GLU A 254 26.93 -25.98 41.78
C GLU A 254 26.26 -27.11 42.59
N ASP A 255 25.48 -26.77 43.62
CA ASP A 255 24.68 -27.74 44.39
C ASP A 255 23.52 -28.33 43.58
N ILE A 256 22.80 -27.49 42.81
CA ILE A 256 21.64 -27.93 42.01
C ILE A 256 22.07 -28.65 40.71
N PHE A 257 23.15 -28.21 40.07
CA PHE A 257 23.66 -28.75 38.82
C PHE A 257 25.14 -29.14 38.95
N PRO A 258 25.46 -30.22 39.68
CA PRO A 258 26.83 -30.70 39.78
C PRO A 258 27.28 -31.26 38.42
N GLY A 259 28.26 -30.61 37.79
CA GLY A 259 28.76 -30.95 36.46
C GLY A 259 30.11 -30.33 36.15
#